data_AF-A0A2D4SPS8-F1
#
_entry.id   AF-A0A2D4SPS8-F1
#
_cell.length_a   1.000
_cell.length_b   1.000
_cell.length_c   1.000
_cell.angle_alpha   90.00
_cell.angle_beta   90.00
_cell.angle_gamma   90.00
#
_symmetry.space_group_name_H-M   'P 1'
#
loop_
_entity.id
_entity.type
_entity.pdbx_description
1 polymer ?
#
loop_
_entity_poly.entity_id
_entity_poly.type
_entity_poly.pdbx_seq_one_letter_code
_entity_poly.pdbx_strand_id
1 'polypeptide(L)'
;MLFIFQLFFSMFVACNNPITGSDKPNIPTPTSTSTEYKSIQGNQVESVQIENGKSFKIKKGVSASTTSAEGSLLNRYKKLGTNPEMVIALWLEACLRAQMGQEEGWKAIGEMTLWTGERLKNLKGWQKHHSTHYFVKAVTKGNPSFRSFIVGADPDNGYDVDLNDIKVEVIRYGGHEALGHKFFINSTGSAMPRPISLKVSSKTGMFVVNEYSSMYVDVQPAVDPNREEFK
;
A
#
# COMPACT_ATOMS: atom_id res chain seq x y z
N MET A 1 -26.20 1.64 -55.55
CA MET A 1 -24.76 1.63 -55.23
C MET A 1 -24.62 0.99 -53.85
N LEU A 2 -24.46 -0.33 -53.83
CA LEU A 2 -24.54 -1.19 -52.64
C LEU A 2 -23.18 -1.87 -52.50
N PHE A 3 -22.38 -1.48 -51.51
CA PHE A 3 -21.09 -2.12 -51.23
C PHE A 3 -21.29 -3.17 -50.12
N ILE A 4 -21.29 -4.44 -50.53
CA ILE A 4 -21.21 -5.60 -49.64
C ILE A 4 -19.72 -5.97 -49.57
N PHE A 5 -19.08 -5.70 -48.43
CA PHE A 5 -17.71 -6.15 -48.17
C PHE A 5 -17.78 -7.54 -47.52
N GLN A 6 -17.39 -8.56 -48.28
CA GLN A 6 -17.13 -9.90 -47.76
C GLN A 6 -15.82 -9.90 -46.97
N LEU A 7 -15.84 -10.41 -45.75
CA LEU A 7 -14.65 -10.76 -45.00
C LEU A 7 -14.61 -12.28 -44.85
N PHE A 8 -13.64 -12.87 -45.55
CA PHE A 8 -13.36 -14.29 -45.59
C PHE A 8 -12.86 -14.77 -44.22
N PHE A 9 -13.54 -15.79 -43.69
CA PHE A 9 -13.15 -16.55 -42.52
C PHE A 9 -12.17 -17.65 -42.98
N SER A 10 -10.88 -17.51 -42.69
CA SER A 10 -9.91 -18.60 -42.86
C SER A 10 -9.76 -19.36 -41.54
N MET A 11 -10.35 -20.56 -41.51
CA MET A 11 -10.08 -21.56 -40.47
C MET A 11 -8.65 -22.10 -40.67
N PHE A 12 -7.77 -21.87 -39.70
CA PHE A 12 -6.59 -22.72 -39.54
C PHE A 12 -6.98 -23.95 -38.72
N VAL A 13 -7.16 -25.06 -39.42
CA VAL A 13 -7.14 -26.42 -38.87
C VAL A 13 -5.67 -26.80 -38.70
N ALA A 14 -5.17 -26.76 -37.45
CA ALA A 14 -3.88 -27.35 -37.12
C ALA A 14 -4.10 -28.83 -36.77
N CYS A 15 -3.33 -29.68 -37.45
CA CYS A 15 -3.37 -31.13 -37.37
C CYS A 15 -3.09 -31.66 -35.95
N ASN A 16 -3.98 -32.56 -35.51
CA ASN A 16 -3.73 -33.51 -34.43
C ASN A 16 -2.66 -34.52 -34.87
N ASN A 17 -1.57 -34.64 -34.11
CA ASN A 17 -0.78 -35.87 -34.08
C ASN A 17 -1.04 -36.57 -32.73
N PRO A 18 -1.36 -37.88 -32.73
CA PRO A 18 -1.51 -38.64 -31.50
C PRO A 18 -0.13 -38.94 -30.89
N ILE A 19 0.11 -38.43 -29.69
CA ILE A 19 1.27 -38.82 -28.87
C ILE A 19 0.93 -40.16 -28.23
N THR A 20 1.44 -41.24 -28.81
CA THR A 20 1.58 -42.55 -28.16
C THR A 20 2.89 -42.56 -27.40
N GLY A 21 2.84 -42.48 -26.07
CA GLY A 21 4.01 -42.55 -25.22
C GLY A 21 3.62 -42.33 -23.77
N SER A 22 3.71 -43.39 -22.99
CA SER A 22 3.38 -43.45 -21.57
C SER A 22 4.38 -42.66 -20.73
N ASP A 23 4.11 -41.39 -20.48
CA ASP A 23 4.70 -40.64 -19.37
C ASP A 23 3.58 -39.85 -18.69
N LYS A 24 3.09 -40.37 -17.56
CA LYS A 24 2.18 -39.62 -16.69
C LYS A 24 2.93 -38.36 -16.25
N PRO A 25 2.38 -37.15 -16.43
CA PRO A 25 2.96 -35.98 -15.79
C PRO A 25 2.90 -36.20 -14.28
N ASN A 26 4.06 -36.21 -13.65
CA ASN A 26 4.23 -36.28 -12.21
C ASN A 26 3.66 -34.98 -11.63
N ILE A 27 2.37 -34.99 -11.26
CA ILE A 27 1.72 -33.85 -10.59
C ILE A 27 2.38 -33.75 -9.21
N PRO A 28 3.16 -32.69 -8.92
CA PRO A 28 3.70 -32.51 -7.60
C PRO A 28 2.55 -32.25 -6.64
N THR A 29 2.42 -33.10 -5.62
CA THR A 29 1.58 -32.86 -4.45
C THR A 29 1.90 -31.46 -3.90
N PRO A 30 0.90 -30.61 -3.57
CA PRO A 30 1.17 -29.31 -2.98
C PRO A 30 1.83 -29.54 -1.62
N THR A 31 3.16 -29.44 -1.62
CA THR A 31 3.93 -29.40 -0.39
C THR A 31 3.64 -28.03 0.21
N SER A 32 3.06 -27.99 1.41
CA SER A 32 2.90 -26.75 2.15
C SER A 32 4.28 -26.19 2.46
N THR A 33 4.83 -25.40 1.56
CA THR A 33 5.92 -24.49 1.88
C THR A 33 5.30 -23.34 2.65
N SER A 34 5.24 -23.51 3.98
CA SER A 34 5.31 -22.36 4.87
C SER A 34 6.60 -21.64 4.51
N THR A 35 6.49 -20.61 3.68
CA THR A 35 7.60 -19.68 3.50
C THR A 35 7.69 -18.91 4.82
N GLU A 36 8.35 -19.51 5.81
CA GLU A 36 8.96 -18.79 6.91
C GLU A 36 9.82 -17.72 6.26
N TYR A 37 9.32 -16.48 6.23
CA TYR A 37 10.18 -15.34 6.04
C TYR A 37 11.08 -15.29 7.27
N LYS A 38 12.22 -15.98 7.18
CA LYS A 38 13.36 -15.70 8.05
C LYS A 38 13.61 -14.22 7.94
N SER A 39 13.24 -13.48 8.98
CA SER A 39 13.69 -12.11 9.15
C SER A 39 15.20 -12.16 8.96
N ILE A 40 15.69 -11.55 7.88
CA ILE A 40 17.12 -11.42 7.67
C ILE A 40 17.58 -10.43 8.74
N GLN A 41 17.94 -10.95 9.91
CA GLN A 41 19.00 -10.39 10.74
C GLN A 41 20.21 -10.22 9.82
N GLY A 42 20.46 -8.99 9.42
CA GLY A 42 21.49 -8.69 8.43
C GLY A 42 21.41 -7.25 7.99
N ASN A 43 22.32 -6.46 8.56
CA ASN A 43 22.73 -5.11 8.24
C ASN A 43 21.70 -3.99 8.41
N GLN A 44 21.93 -3.14 9.42
CA GLN A 44 21.43 -1.78 9.47
C GLN A 44 21.90 -1.05 8.21
N VAL A 45 21.08 -1.00 7.17
CA VAL A 45 21.33 -0.10 6.06
C VAL A 45 20.87 1.28 6.50
N GLU A 46 21.76 2.09 7.05
CA GLU A 46 21.57 3.55 7.05
C GLU A 46 21.80 4.02 5.61
N SER A 47 20.80 3.93 4.73
CA SER A 47 20.93 4.53 3.40
C SER A 47 20.62 6.02 3.53
N VAL A 48 21.63 6.83 3.26
CA VAL A 48 21.52 8.28 3.11
C VAL A 48 21.28 8.57 1.64
N GLN A 49 20.10 9.09 1.28
CA GLN A 49 19.80 9.50 -0.09
C GLN A 49 19.69 11.02 -0.16
N ILE A 50 20.29 11.62 -1.19
CA ILE A 50 20.33 13.07 -1.38
C ILE A 50 19.36 13.42 -2.50
N GLU A 51 18.31 14.16 -2.18
CA GLU A 51 17.42 14.76 -3.17
C GLU A 51 17.26 16.26 -2.84
N ASN A 52 17.48 17.13 -3.82
CA ASN A 52 17.47 18.60 -3.64
C ASN A 52 18.41 19.10 -2.52
N GLY A 53 19.59 18.47 -2.37
CA GLY A 53 20.58 18.83 -1.35
C GLY A 53 20.21 18.42 0.09
N LYS A 54 19.07 17.75 0.28
CA LYS A 54 18.68 17.20 1.58
C LYS A 54 18.97 15.71 1.60
N SER A 55 19.63 15.27 2.66
CA SER A 55 19.87 13.86 2.92
C SER A 55 18.86 13.33 3.92
N PHE A 56 18.31 12.14 3.68
CA PHE A 56 17.46 11.45 4.66
C PHE A 56 17.99 10.06 4.94
N LYS A 57 17.97 9.68 6.23
CA LYS A 57 18.37 8.36 6.70
C LYS A 57 17.15 7.48 6.75
N ILE A 58 17.22 6.32 6.10
CA ILE A 58 16.23 5.25 6.28
C ILE A 58 16.87 4.25 7.22
N LYS A 59 16.21 3.89 8.33
CA LYS A 59 16.63 2.74 9.13
C LYS A 59 15.66 1.59 8.89
N LYS A 60 16.17 0.36 8.90
CA LYS A 60 15.39 -0.87 8.78
C LYS A 60 14.64 -1.13 10.10
N GLY A 61 13.35 -1.43 10.04
CA GLY A 61 12.55 -1.76 11.23
C GLY A 61 12.24 -0.55 12.11
N VAL A 62 12.13 0.64 11.52
CA VAL A 62 11.74 1.84 12.27
C VAL A 62 10.24 1.81 12.48
N SER A 63 9.84 1.70 13.74
CA SER A 63 8.52 2.08 14.20
C SER A 63 8.45 3.61 14.26
N ALA A 64 7.82 4.24 13.28
CA ALA A 64 7.51 5.66 13.36
C ALA A 64 6.24 5.86 14.18
N SER A 65 6.33 6.54 15.31
CA SER A 65 5.17 6.90 16.13
C SER A 65 4.77 8.35 15.89
N THR A 66 3.49 8.57 15.62
CA THR A 66 2.94 9.92 15.41
C THR A 66 2.82 10.74 16.70
N THR A 67 3.17 10.18 17.87
CA THR A 67 3.17 10.85 19.19
C THR A 67 4.27 11.90 19.36
N SER A 68 5.29 11.88 18.50
CA SER A 68 6.44 12.79 18.58
C SER A 68 6.10 14.27 18.31
N ALA A 69 4.88 14.58 17.86
CA ALA A 69 4.40 15.93 17.69
C ALA A 69 2.93 16.03 18.10
N GLU A 70 2.56 17.16 18.72
CA GLU A 70 1.17 17.44 19.09
C GLU A 70 0.45 18.31 18.06
N GLY A 71 -0.88 18.22 18.07
CA GLY A 71 -1.82 19.03 17.30
C GLY A 71 -2.49 18.30 16.14
N SER A 72 -3.14 19.07 15.27
CA SER A 72 -3.83 18.53 14.08
C SER A 72 -2.88 17.73 13.18
N LEU A 73 -3.44 16.81 12.39
CA LEU A 73 -2.70 16.01 11.40
C LEU A 73 -1.83 16.88 10.50
N LEU A 74 -2.39 17.99 10.00
CA LEU A 74 -1.65 18.90 9.12
C LEU A 74 -0.55 19.67 9.85
N ASN A 75 -0.73 20.00 11.13
CA ASN A 75 0.32 20.64 11.92
C ASN A 75 1.46 19.66 12.22
N ARG A 76 1.14 18.41 12.54
CA ARG A 76 2.13 17.34 12.70
C ARG A 76 2.86 17.06 11.40
N TYR A 77 2.14 17.01 10.27
CA TYR A 77 2.74 16.84 8.95
C TYR A 77 3.70 17.98 8.57
N LYS A 78 3.41 19.24 8.93
CA LYS A 78 4.37 20.35 8.72
C LYS A 78 5.67 20.17 9.50
N LYS A 79 5.63 19.54 10.68
CA LYS A 79 6.80 19.31 11.55
C LYS A 79 7.57 18.06 11.15
N LEU A 80 6.86 17.00 10.79
CA LEU A 80 7.41 15.66 10.57
C LEU A 80 7.51 15.28 9.07
N GLY A 81 7.01 16.13 8.18
CA GLY A 81 6.84 15.84 6.76
C GLY A 81 8.14 15.59 5.98
N THR A 82 9.30 15.90 6.54
CA THR A 82 10.62 15.62 5.96
C THR A 82 11.13 14.21 6.27
N ASN A 83 10.39 13.44 7.05
CA ASN A 83 10.72 12.07 7.43
C ASN A 83 9.71 11.11 6.76
N PRO A 84 10.16 10.16 5.91
CA PRO A 84 9.27 9.35 5.12
C PRO A 84 8.40 8.40 5.98
N GLU A 85 8.98 7.76 7.00
CA GLU A 85 8.24 6.88 7.89
C GLU A 85 7.15 7.62 8.68
N MET A 86 7.41 8.86 9.12
CA MET A 86 6.41 9.72 9.75
C MET A 86 5.31 10.15 8.79
N VAL A 87 5.64 10.43 7.53
CA VAL A 87 4.63 10.76 6.50
C VAL A 87 3.72 9.57 6.24
N ILE A 88 4.26 8.36 6.16
CA ILE A 88 3.48 7.12 6.00
C ILE A 88 2.54 6.93 7.19
N ALA A 89 3.03 7.07 8.42
CA ALA A 89 2.24 6.95 9.64
C ALA A 89 1.10 7.97 9.68
N LEU A 90 1.40 9.26 9.44
CA LEU A 90 0.39 10.33 9.40
C LEU A 90 -0.62 10.15 8.27
N TRP A 91 -0.20 9.61 7.12
CA TRP A 91 -1.11 9.33 6.01
C TRP A 91 -2.08 8.19 6.34
N LEU A 92 -1.58 7.12 6.96
CA LEU A 92 -2.43 6.04 7.46
C LEU A 92 -3.39 6.52 8.55
N GLU A 93 -2.91 7.35 9.49
CA GLU A 93 -3.78 8.00 10.48
C GLU A 93 -4.88 8.83 9.80
N ALA A 94 -4.55 9.58 8.76
CA ALA A 94 -5.53 10.34 7.99
C ALA A 94 -6.59 9.45 7.33
N CYS A 95 -6.19 8.29 6.78
CA CYS A 95 -7.10 7.29 6.24
C CYS A 95 -8.03 6.71 7.31
N LEU A 96 -7.52 6.39 8.51
CA LEU A 96 -8.32 5.88 9.62
C LEU A 96 -9.31 6.93 10.16
N ARG A 97 -8.88 8.18 10.31
CA ARG A 97 -9.77 9.28 10.70
C ARG A 97 -10.85 9.54 9.66
N ALA A 98 -10.50 9.45 8.37
CA ALA A 98 -11.47 9.55 7.29
C ALA A 98 -12.47 8.37 7.27
N GLN A 99 -12.01 7.15 7.59
CA GLN A 99 -12.86 5.97 7.81
C GLN A 99 -13.89 6.19 8.92
N MET A 100 -13.52 6.94 9.96
CA MET A 100 -14.40 7.31 11.06
C MET A 100 -15.30 8.52 10.75
N GLY A 101 -15.30 9.03 9.51
CA GLY A 101 -16.09 10.19 9.11
C GLY A 101 -15.51 11.54 9.57
N GLN A 102 -14.28 11.58 10.08
CA GLN A 102 -13.66 12.83 10.53
C GLN A 102 -13.13 13.63 9.32
N GLU A 103 -13.59 14.88 9.18
CA GLU A 103 -13.20 15.73 8.05
C GLU A 103 -11.71 16.08 8.04
N GLU A 104 -11.07 16.10 9.21
CA GLU A 104 -9.63 16.30 9.32
C GLU A 104 -8.83 15.24 8.54
N GLY A 105 -9.28 13.98 8.57
CA GLY A 105 -8.67 12.89 7.80
C GLY A 105 -8.71 13.17 6.30
N TRP A 106 -9.87 13.58 5.78
CA TRP A 106 -10.04 13.93 4.36
C TRP A 106 -9.18 15.13 3.94
N LYS A 107 -9.08 16.16 4.79
CA LYS A 107 -8.21 17.33 4.56
C LYS A 107 -6.74 16.91 4.50
N ALA A 108 -6.30 16.07 5.43
CA ALA A 108 -4.93 15.56 5.46
C ALA A 108 -4.61 14.69 4.25
N ILE A 109 -5.48 13.76 3.86
CA ILE A 109 -5.33 12.95 2.63
C ILE A 109 -5.17 13.87 1.41
N GLY A 110 -6.00 14.90 1.29
CA GLY A 110 -5.95 15.88 0.22
C GLY A 110 -4.59 16.60 0.11
N GLU A 111 -3.99 16.92 1.26
CA GLU A 111 -2.68 17.59 1.34
C GLU A 111 -1.52 16.61 1.07
N MET A 112 -1.62 15.39 1.58
CA MET A 112 -0.51 14.43 1.66
C MET A 112 -0.43 13.46 0.48
N THR A 113 -1.37 13.53 -0.46
CA THR A 113 -1.44 12.60 -1.59
C THR A 113 -1.36 13.33 -2.92
N LEU A 114 -0.53 12.82 -3.83
CA LEU A 114 -0.44 13.22 -5.21
C LEU A 114 -1.35 12.36 -6.10
N TRP A 115 -1.86 12.99 -7.14
CA TRP A 115 -2.45 12.34 -8.30
C TRP A 115 -2.00 13.07 -9.55
N THR A 116 -1.46 12.35 -10.52
CA THR A 116 -0.94 12.88 -11.79
C THR A 116 -0.05 14.13 -11.63
N GLY A 117 0.76 14.19 -10.57
CA GLY A 117 1.67 15.30 -10.30
C GLY A 117 1.09 16.47 -9.48
N GLU A 118 -0.21 16.48 -9.19
CA GLU A 118 -0.86 17.50 -8.36
C GLU A 118 -1.34 16.93 -7.02
N ARG A 119 -1.44 17.76 -5.99
CA ARG A 119 -2.06 17.34 -4.72
C ARG A 119 -3.56 17.13 -4.90
N LEU A 120 -4.11 16.08 -4.29
CA LEU A 120 -5.54 15.78 -4.35
C LEU A 120 -6.42 16.97 -3.96
N LYS A 121 -6.01 17.78 -2.97
CA LYS A 121 -6.75 18.99 -2.55
C LYS A 121 -6.98 20.01 -3.67
N ASN A 122 -6.12 20.04 -4.69
CA ASN A 122 -6.24 20.97 -5.81
C ASN A 122 -7.26 20.46 -6.85
N LEU A 123 -7.62 19.18 -6.78
CA LEU A 123 -8.56 18.55 -7.68
C LEU A 123 -9.97 18.67 -7.09
N LYS A 124 -10.80 19.51 -7.73
CA LYS A 124 -12.18 19.73 -7.29
C LYS A 124 -12.95 18.41 -7.32
N GLY A 125 -13.53 18.04 -6.18
CA GLY A 125 -14.34 16.83 -6.07
C GLY A 125 -13.56 15.52 -6.26
N TRP A 126 -12.25 15.51 -5.97
CA TRP A 126 -11.40 14.32 -6.14
C TRP A 126 -11.95 13.06 -5.47
N GLN A 127 -12.74 13.19 -4.41
CA GLN A 127 -13.39 12.05 -3.74
C GLN A 127 -14.41 11.31 -4.63
N LYS A 128 -14.93 11.97 -5.67
CA LYS A 128 -15.91 11.40 -6.62
C LYS A 128 -15.29 11.04 -7.97
N HIS A 129 -13.97 11.24 -8.12
CA HIS A 129 -13.29 10.98 -9.38
C HIS A 129 -13.12 9.48 -9.63
N HIS A 130 -13.21 9.04 -10.88
CA HIS A 130 -13.12 7.62 -11.24
C HIS A 130 -11.75 7.01 -10.86
N SER A 131 -10.68 7.78 -11.01
CA SER A 131 -9.31 7.30 -10.72
C SER A 131 -9.03 7.09 -9.23
N THR A 132 -9.75 7.79 -8.35
CA THR A 132 -9.65 7.66 -6.89
C THR A 132 -10.74 6.76 -6.32
N HIS A 133 -11.63 6.22 -7.17
CA HIS A 133 -12.79 5.46 -6.77
C HIS A 133 -12.44 4.32 -5.82
N TYR A 134 -11.44 3.49 -6.17
CA TYR A 134 -11.04 2.36 -5.33
C TYR A 134 -10.46 2.80 -3.99
N PHE A 135 -9.66 3.86 -3.98
CA PHE A 135 -9.12 4.44 -2.75
C PHE A 135 -10.23 4.95 -1.85
N VAL A 136 -11.12 5.79 -2.39
CA VAL A 136 -12.24 6.36 -1.64
C VAL A 136 -13.18 5.26 -1.16
N LYS A 137 -13.42 4.23 -1.97
CA LYS A 137 -14.20 3.04 -1.58
C LYS A 137 -13.52 2.29 -0.42
N ALA A 138 -12.20 2.12 -0.43
CA ALA A 138 -11.47 1.49 0.67
C ALA A 138 -11.57 2.31 1.96
N VAL A 139 -11.48 3.64 1.86
CA VAL A 139 -11.64 4.55 3.01
C VAL A 139 -13.10 4.57 3.50
N THR A 140 -14.10 4.56 2.63
CA THR A 140 -15.51 4.72 3.04
C THR A 140 -16.18 3.42 3.50
N LYS A 141 -15.74 2.27 3.00
CA LYS A 141 -16.33 0.96 3.35
C LYS A 141 -15.66 0.26 4.53
N GLY A 142 -14.84 0.98 5.30
CA GLY A 142 -14.18 0.40 6.48
C GLY A 142 -13.26 -0.77 6.15
N ASN A 143 -12.58 -0.75 4.99
CA ASN A 143 -11.67 -1.82 4.60
C ASN A 143 -10.54 -1.98 5.65
N PRO A 144 -10.26 -3.20 6.16
CA PRO A 144 -9.20 -3.43 7.14
C PRO A 144 -7.79 -3.11 6.62
N SER A 145 -7.64 -2.93 5.30
CA SER A 145 -6.36 -2.67 4.63
C SER A 145 -5.50 -1.63 5.34
N PHE A 146 -6.01 -0.44 5.65
CA PHE A 146 -5.20 0.59 6.30
C PHE A 146 -4.78 0.20 7.73
N ARG A 147 -5.66 -0.47 8.47
CA ARG A 147 -5.39 -0.92 9.84
C ARG A 147 -4.32 -2.01 9.86
N SER A 148 -4.28 -2.86 8.83
CA SER A 148 -3.30 -3.96 8.73
C SER A 148 -1.83 -3.51 8.67
N PHE A 149 -1.57 -2.22 8.41
CA PHE A 149 -0.21 -1.64 8.40
C PHE A 149 0.18 -1.01 9.74
N ILE A 150 -0.73 -0.98 10.71
CA ILE A 150 -0.48 -0.41 12.03
C ILE A 150 0.09 -1.49 12.94
N VAL A 151 1.22 -1.18 13.59
CA VAL A 151 1.85 -2.09 14.54
C VAL A 151 0.90 -2.35 15.70
N GLY A 152 0.62 -3.64 15.96
CA GLY A 152 -0.30 -4.09 17.01
C GLY A 152 -1.73 -4.32 16.55
N ALA A 153 -2.10 -3.97 15.31
CA ALA A 153 -3.37 -4.32 14.71
C ALA A 153 -3.22 -5.60 13.89
N ASP A 154 -4.01 -6.65 14.12
CA ASP A 154 -3.90 -7.94 13.43
C ASP A 154 -5.27 -8.60 13.23
N PRO A 155 -5.38 -9.67 12.41
CA PRO A 155 -6.66 -10.35 12.21
C PRO A 155 -7.31 -10.86 13.50
N ASP A 156 -6.51 -11.33 14.47
CA ASP A 156 -6.98 -12.00 15.68
C ASP A 156 -7.60 -11.01 16.67
N ASN A 157 -7.11 -9.77 16.70
CA ASN A 157 -7.66 -8.68 17.49
C ASN A 157 -8.68 -7.81 16.74
N GLY A 158 -9.10 -8.23 15.54
CA GLY A 158 -10.05 -7.48 14.72
C GLY A 158 -9.48 -6.20 14.12
N TYR A 159 -8.16 -6.11 13.98
CA TYR A 159 -7.42 -4.92 13.56
C TYR A 159 -7.68 -3.71 14.46
N ASP A 160 -7.63 -3.93 15.77
CA ASP A 160 -7.75 -2.84 16.74
C ASP A 160 -6.54 -1.89 16.66
N VAL A 161 -6.80 -0.59 16.76
CA VAL A 161 -5.79 0.46 16.56
C VAL A 161 -5.90 1.52 17.63
N ASP A 162 -4.79 1.80 18.32
CA ASP A 162 -4.67 3.00 19.14
C ASP A 162 -4.44 4.24 18.26
N LEU A 163 -5.50 5.03 18.10
CA LEU A 163 -5.46 6.26 17.30
C LEU A 163 -4.61 7.37 17.92
N ASN A 164 -4.21 7.25 19.19
CA ASN A 164 -3.31 8.19 19.83
C ASN A 164 -1.84 7.88 19.55
N ASP A 165 -1.53 6.65 19.13
CA ASP A 165 -0.17 6.19 18.87
C ASP A 165 -0.12 5.33 17.60
N ILE A 166 -0.23 6.00 16.46
CA ILE A 166 -0.11 5.35 15.16
C ILE A 166 1.35 5.01 14.90
N LYS A 167 1.62 3.70 14.84
CA LYS A 167 2.94 3.12 14.57
C LYS A 167 2.95 2.33 13.27
N VAL A 168 3.96 2.56 12.44
CA VAL A 168 4.18 1.80 11.19
C VAL A 168 5.58 1.25 11.16
N GLU A 169 5.78 0.09 10.55
CA GLU A 169 7.10 -0.53 10.40
C GLU A 169 7.55 -0.52 8.94
N VAL A 170 8.57 0.29 8.62
CA VAL A 170 9.22 0.27 7.31
C VAL A 170 10.31 -0.80 7.30
N ILE A 171 10.09 -1.86 6.54
CA ILE A 171 10.96 -3.04 6.49
C ILE A 171 12.11 -2.85 5.50
N ARG A 172 11.91 -2.10 4.41
CA ARG A 172 12.94 -1.94 3.38
C ARG A 172 12.72 -0.70 2.51
N TYR A 173 13.82 -0.10 2.06
CA TYR A 173 13.84 0.86 0.96
C TYR A 173 14.04 0.16 -0.39
N GLY A 174 13.16 0.45 -1.34
CA GLY A 174 13.13 -0.14 -2.68
C GLY A 174 13.91 0.62 -3.75
N GLY A 175 14.46 1.79 -3.44
CA GLY A 175 15.10 2.66 -4.43
C GLY A 175 14.21 3.81 -4.90
N HIS A 176 14.75 4.62 -5.82
CA HIS A 176 14.04 5.74 -6.45
C HIS A 176 13.65 5.34 -7.89
N GLU A 177 12.38 5.49 -8.22
CA GLU A 177 11.81 5.17 -9.54
C GLU A 177 10.92 6.33 -10.03
N ALA A 178 10.30 6.20 -11.22
CA ALA A 178 9.44 7.24 -11.80
C ALA A 178 8.29 7.70 -10.88
N LEU A 179 7.81 6.79 -10.01
CA LEU A 179 6.75 7.06 -9.04
C LEU A 179 7.27 7.64 -7.71
N GLY A 180 8.58 7.81 -7.55
CA GLY A 180 9.25 8.36 -6.38
C GLY A 180 10.07 7.32 -5.62
N HIS A 181 10.36 7.64 -4.36
CA HIS A 181 11.05 6.78 -3.41
C HIS A 181 10.13 5.68 -2.92
N LYS A 182 10.49 4.41 -3.17
CA LYS A 182 9.70 3.24 -2.81
C LYS A 182 10.08 2.72 -1.41
N PHE A 183 9.10 2.50 -0.55
CA PHE A 183 9.25 1.96 0.79
C PHE A 183 8.34 0.75 0.97
N PHE A 184 8.84 -0.31 1.60
CA PHE A 184 8.07 -1.51 1.91
C PHE A 184 7.65 -1.48 3.37
N ILE A 185 6.35 -1.49 3.62
CA ILE A 185 5.76 -1.44 4.96
C ILE A 185 5.32 -2.85 5.35
N ASN A 186 5.59 -3.24 6.59
CA ASN A 186 5.06 -4.48 7.14
C ASN A 186 3.53 -4.45 7.22
N SER A 187 2.89 -5.59 6.99
CA SER A 187 1.44 -5.76 7.16
C SER A 187 1.19 -7.02 7.95
N THR A 188 0.43 -6.92 9.03
CA THR A 188 -0.04 -8.08 9.80
C THR A 188 -1.15 -8.83 9.08
N GLY A 189 -1.85 -8.15 8.17
CA GLY A 189 -2.92 -8.73 7.37
C GLY A 189 -2.47 -9.36 6.06
N SER A 190 -1.19 -9.32 5.72
CA SER A 190 -0.70 -9.84 4.45
C SER A 190 0.62 -10.59 4.62
N ALA A 191 0.80 -11.68 3.85
CA ALA A 191 2.01 -12.49 3.94
C ALA A 191 3.28 -11.76 3.46
N MET A 192 3.13 -10.67 2.70
CA MET A 192 4.25 -9.91 2.13
C MET A 192 4.14 -8.41 2.47
N PRO A 193 5.27 -7.75 2.81
CA PRO A 193 5.31 -6.29 2.93
C PRO A 193 4.84 -5.59 1.65
N ARG A 194 4.10 -4.49 1.80
CA ARG A 194 3.52 -3.78 0.64
C ARG A 194 4.28 -2.49 0.33
N PRO A 195 4.50 -2.18 -0.97
CA PRO A 195 5.16 -0.95 -1.36
C PRO A 195 4.23 0.27 -1.28
N ILE A 196 4.77 1.37 -0.77
CA ILE A 196 4.27 2.74 -0.93
C ILE A 196 5.37 3.58 -1.60
N SER A 197 5.02 4.50 -2.49
CA SER A 197 5.98 5.44 -3.09
C SER A 197 5.70 6.87 -2.66
N LEU A 198 6.76 7.59 -2.27
CA LEU A 198 6.71 8.98 -1.87
C LEU A 198 7.53 9.85 -2.82
N LYS A 199 7.06 11.06 -3.13
CA LYS A 199 7.84 12.10 -3.83
C LYS A 199 8.23 13.20 -2.87
N VAL A 200 9.40 13.81 -3.05
CA VAL A 200 9.83 14.97 -2.28
C VAL A 200 9.41 16.25 -3.00
N SER A 201 8.70 17.12 -2.30
CA SER A 201 8.36 18.45 -2.81
C SER A 201 9.62 19.31 -2.91
N SER A 202 9.99 19.76 -4.11
CA SER A 202 11.13 20.67 -4.31
C SER A 202 11.00 22.01 -3.57
N LYS A 203 9.76 22.46 -3.32
CA LYS A 203 9.48 23.72 -2.61
C LYS A 203 9.64 23.61 -1.10
N THR A 204 9.23 22.49 -0.51
CA THR A 204 9.13 22.35 0.97
C THR A 204 10.11 21.33 1.54
N GLY A 205 10.63 20.43 0.71
CA GLY A 205 11.39 19.25 1.12
C GLY A 205 10.55 18.19 1.84
N MET A 206 9.22 18.33 1.87
CA MET A 206 8.33 17.35 2.50
C MET A 206 8.02 16.21 1.53
N PHE A 207 7.92 14.99 2.06
CA PHE A 207 7.44 13.83 1.34
C PHE A 207 5.92 13.89 1.14
N VAL A 208 5.46 13.41 -0.01
CA VAL A 208 4.04 13.31 -0.38
C VAL A 208 3.80 11.92 -0.95
N VAL A 209 2.74 11.26 -0.54
CA VAL A 209 2.35 9.93 -1.04
C VAL A 209 1.97 10.03 -2.51
N ASN A 210 2.52 9.17 -3.36
CA ASN A 210 2.28 9.18 -4.81
C ASN A 210 1.72 7.86 -5.34
N GLU A 211 2.15 6.71 -4.81
CA GLU A 211 1.64 5.39 -5.22
C GLU A 211 1.42 4.51 -3.99
N TYR A 212 0.25 3.86 -3.91
CA TYR A 212 -0.20 3.11 -2.74
C TYR A 212 -1.23 2.01 -3.08
N SER A 213 -1.50 1.73 -4.36
CA SER A 213 -2.55 0.81 -4.81
C SER A 213 -2.40 -0.62 -4.27
N SER A 214 -1.16 -1.06 -4.02
CA SER A 214 -0.87 -2.39 -3.49
C SER A 214 -1.32 -2.61 -2.05
N MET A 215 -1.67 -1.54 -1.32
CA MET A 215 -2.05 -1.60 0.09
C MET A 215 -3.44 -2.23 0.31
N TYR A 216 -4.23 -2.41 -0.76
CA TYR A 216 -5.61 -2.91 -0.68
C TYR A 216 -5.76 -4.41 -0.98
N VAL A 217 -4.65 -5.09 -1.25
CA VAL A 217 -4.65 -6.40 -1.90
C VAL A 217 -4.16 -7.47 -0.93
N ASP A 218 -4.80 -8.64 -0.97
CA ASP A 218 -4.54 -9.81 -0.12
C ASP A 218 -4.40 -9.47 1.37
N VAL A 219 -5.31 -8.61 1.86
CA VAL A 219 -5.47 -8.34 3.29
C VAL A 219 -6.47 -9.35 3.84
N GLN A 220 -6.03 -10.13 4.82
CA GLN A 220 -6.85 -11.11 5.50
C GLN A 220 -8.05 -10.42 6.17
N PRO A 221 -9.22 -11.07 6.20
CA PRO A 221 -10.33 -10.56 7.01
C PRO A 221 -9.96 -10.69 8.50
N ALA A 222 -10.61 -9.87 9.34
CA ALA A 222 -10.60 -10.10 10.78
C ALA A 222 -11.14 -11.50 11.09
N VAL A 223 -10.58 -12.15 12.11
CA VAL A 223 -11.09 -13.42 12.61
C VAL A 223 -12.44 -13.17 13.26
N ASP A 224 -13.48 -13.80 12.73
CA ASP A 224 -14.79 -13.79 13.38
C ASP A 224 -14.74 -14.73 14.60
N PRO A 225 -14.90 -14.22 15.84
CA PRO A 225 -14.87 -15.05 17.03
C PRO A 225 -16.01 -16.09 17.08
N ASN A 226 -17.04 -15.92 16.25
CA ASN A 226 -18.18 -16.83 16.15
C ASN A 226 -18.13 -17.72 14.91
N ARG A 227 -17.04 -17.74 14.15
CA ARG A 227 -16.95 -18.59 12.96
C ARG A 227 -17.07 -20.07 13.34
N GLU A 228 -17.81 -20.83 12.56
CA GLU A 228 -17.83 -22.28 12.69
C GLU A 228 -16.49 -22.85 12.22
N GLU A 229 -15.89 -23.70 13.04
CA GLU A 229 -14.65 -24.42 12.71
C GLU A 229 -14.97 -25.88 12.37
N PHE A 230 -14.53 -26.32 11.19
CA PHE A 230 -14.73 -27.68 10.69
C PHE A 230 -13.41 -28.45 10.74
N LYS A 231 -13.47 -29.72 11.14
CA LYS A 231 -12.32 -30.64 11.24
C LYS A 231 -12.27 -31.58 10.05
#